data_AF-A0A660A7X4-F1
#
_entry.id   AF-A0A660A7X4-F1
#
_cell.length_a   1.000
_cell.length_b   1.000
_cell.length_c   1.000
_cell.angle_alpha   90.00
_cell.angle_beta   90.00
_cell.angle_gamma   90.00
#
_symmetry.space_group_name_H-M   'P 1'
#
loop_
_entity.id
_entity.type
_entity.pdbx_description
1 polymer ?
#
loop_
_entity_poly.entity_id
_entity_poly.type
_entity_poly.pdbx_seq_one_letter_code
_entity_poly.pdbx_strand_id
1 'polypeptide(L)'
;MVLLHLIKKESLQIFRNRTALLMMVIFPIVMIVILSFAFKSSFNAATTVPKLTVRYQLEGKKTDYQKNFLDFLKVLNKELKLEAEPSKSLEADKKKVSEGALTATLE
;
A
#
# COMPACT_ATOMS: atom_id res chain seq x y z
N MET A 1 -20.09 21.15 -44.15
CA MET A 1 -21.49 21.55 -43.80
C MET A 1 -22.42 20.35 -43.56
N VAL A 2 -22.36 19.29 -44.38
CA VAL A 2 -23.18 18.06 -44.22
C VAL A 2 -22.87 17.31 -42.92
N LEU A 3 -21.59 17.16 -42.56
CA LEU A 3 -21.17 16.45 -41.34
C LEU A 3 -21.71 17.11 -40.06
N LEU A 4 -21.64 18.44 -39.97
CA LEU A 4 -22.18 19.20 -38.83
C LEU A 4 -23.70 19.07 -38.70
N HIS A 5 -24.43 19.02 -39.82
CA HIS A 5 -25.87 18.78 -39.81
C HIS A 5 -26.21 17.37 -39.35
N LEU A 6 -25.42 16.38 -39.76
CA LEU A 6 -25.57 15.00 -39.31
C LEU A 6 -25.32 14.87 -37.81
N ILE A 7 -24.22 15.45 -37.31
CA ILE A 7 -23.89 15.45 -35.87
C ILE A 7 -24.98 16.14 -35.07
N LYS A 8 -25.48 17.30 -35.53
CA LYS A 8 -26.57 18.02 -34.86
C LYS A 8 -27.85 17.19 -34.83
N LYS A 9 -28.19 16.50 -35.92
CA LYS A 9 -29.39 15.64 -36.01
C LYS A 9 -29.30 14.45 -35.07
N GLU A 10 -28.18 13.74 -35.07
CA GLU A 10 -27.95 12.58 -34.20
C GLU A 10 -27.89 12.98 -32.72
N SER A 11 -27.20 14.06 -32.39
CA SER A 11 -27.14 14.58 -31.03
C SER A 11 -28.55 14.93 -30.52
N LEU A 12 -29.35 15.65 -31.30
CA LEU A 12 -30.73 15.99 -30.92
C LEU A 12 -31.60 14.73 -30.74
N GLN A 13 -31.39 13.71 -31.56
CA GLN A 13 -32.09 12.43 -31.46
C GLN A 13 -31.73 11.66 -30.19
N ILE A 14 -30.45 11.64 -29.81
CA ILE A 14 -29.97 11.06 -28.55
C ILE A 14 -30.55 11.83 -27.35
N PHE A 15 -30.56 13.17 -27.39
CA PHE A 15 -31.13 14.00 -26.33
C PHE A 15 -32.66 13.84 -26.19
N ARG A 16 -33.38 13.63 -27.30
CA ARG A 16 -34.82 13.40 -27.27
C ARG A 16 -35.18 12.01 -26.75
N ASN A 17 -34.30 11.02 -26.95
CA ASN A 17 -34.49 9.68 -26.44
C ASN A 17 -33.98 9.57 -24.98
N ARG A 18 -34.86 9.93 -24.03
CA ARG A 18 -34.54 9.93 -22.60
C ARG A 18 -34.08 8.57 -22.08
N THR A 19 -34.61 7.47 -22.62
CA THR A 19 -34.22 6.11 -22.23
C THR A 19 -32.79 5.79 -22.65
N ALA A 20 -32.41 6.12 -23.89
CA ALA A 20 -31.04 5.92 -24.39
C ALA A 20 -30.03 6.79 -23.64
N LEU A 21 -30.37 8.05 -23.37
CA LEU A 21 -29.53 8.97 -22.60
C LEU A 21 -29.35 8.49 -21.16
N LEU A 22 -30.42 8.01 -20.52
CA LEU A 22 -30.38 7.45 -19.18
C LEU A 22 -29.53 6.18 -19.12
N MET A 23 -29.62 5.30 -20.12
CA MET A 23 -28.74 4.12 -20.22
C MET A 23 -27.27 4.49 -20.42
N MET A 24 -26.96 5.51 -21.22
CA MET A 24 -25.59 6.01 -21.40
C MET A 24 -24.97 6.54 -20.10
N VAL A 25 -25.77 7.03 -19.16
CA VAL A 25 -25.30 7.55 -17.86
C VAL A 25 -25.30 6.47 -16.78
N ILE A 26 -26.37 5.67 -16.68
CA ILE A 26 -26.51 4.66 -15.62
C ILE A 26 -25.56 3.50 -15.84
N PHE A 27 -25.38 3.04 -17.09
CA PHE A 27 -24.50 1.91 -17.39
C PHE A 27 -23.06 2.10 -16.88
N PRO A 28 -22.35 3.23 -17.18
CA PRO A 28 -21.01 3.42 -16.66
C PRO A 28 -20.97 3.56 -15.14
N ILE A 29 -21.99 4.17 -14.51
CA ILE A 29 -22.08 4.26 -13.05
C ILE A 29 -22.16 2.87 -12.43
N VAL A 30 -23.04 2.01 -12.95
CA VAL A 30 -23.20 0.62 -12.48
C VAL A 30 -21.90 -0.16 -12.67
N MET A 31 -21.23 0.00 -13.81
CA MET A 31 -19.92 -0.61 -14.06
C MET A 31 -18.87 -0.16 -13.03
N ILE A 32 -18.76 1.14 -12.76
CA ILE A 32 -17.83 1.68 -11.75
C ILE A 32 -18.13 1.08 -10.38
N VAL A 33 -19.39 0.97 -9.98
CA VAL A 33 -19.78 0.40 -8.69
C VAL A 33 -19.38 -1.08 -8.59
N ILE A 34 -19.64 -1.87 -9.63
CA ILE A 34 -19.29 -3.29 -9.66
C ILE A 34 -17.77 -3.47 -9.60
N LEU A 35 -17.01 -2.71 -10.40
CA LEU A 35 -15.55 -2.74 -10.38
C LEU A 35 -15.02 -2.31 -9.01
N SER A 36 -15.55 -1.24 -8.44
CA SER A 36 -15.15 -0.75 -7.11
C SER A 36 -15.39 -1.79 -6.03
N PHE A 37 -16.49 -2.54 -6.10
CA PHE A 37 -16.78 -3.63 -5.17
C PHE A 37 -15.85 -4.83 -5.40
N ALA A 38 -15.63 -5.22 -6.65
CA ALA A 38 -14.72 -6.32 -7.01
C ALA A 38 -13.28 -6.05 -6.56
N PHE A 39 -12.80 -4.83 -6.74
CA PHE A 39 -11.47 -4.41 -6.30
C PHE A 39 -11.41 -3.96 -4.84
N LYS A 40 -12.54 -3.91 -4.11
CA LYS A 40 -12.56 -3.51 -2.69
C LYS A 40 -11.64 -4.38 -1.85
N SER A 41 -11.59 -5.69 -2.12
CA SER A 41 -10.69 -6.63 -1.44
C SER A 41 -9.22 -6.34 -1.78
N SER A 42 -8.93 -6.05 -3.05
CA SER A 42 -7.58 -5.72 -3.53
C SER A 42 -7.05 -4.38 -2.99
N PHE A 43 -7.92 -3.40 -2.73
CA PHE A 43 -7.54 -2.10 -2.18
C PHE A 43 -7.58 -2.06 -0.64
N ASN A 44 -8.42 -2.86 0.03
CA ASN A 44 -8.38 -3.03 1.49
C ASN A 44 -7.26 -3.96 1.95
N ALA A 45 -6.56 -4.63 1.04
CA ALA A 45 -5.18 -5.00 1.24
C ALA A 45 -4.33 -3.72 1.22
N ALA A 46 -4.59 -2.81 2.17
CA ALA A 46 -3.51 -2.11 2.81
C ALA A 46 -2.60 -3.23 3.29
N THR A 47 -1.62 -3.58 2.48
CA THR A 47 -0.36 -4.09 2.94
C THR A 47 0.13 -3.00 3.87
N THR A 48 -0.38 -3.04 5.11
CA THR A 48 0.36 -2.58 6.26
C THR A 48 1.73 -3.18 6.03
N VAL A 49 2.68 -2.33 5.66
CA VAL A 49 4.09 -2.73 5.62
C VAL A 49 4.27 -3.49 6.93
N PRO A 50 4.51 -4.81 6.88
CA PRO A 50 4.48 -5.63 8.08
C PRO A 50 5.43 -4.96 9.04
N LYS A 51 4.98 -4.66 10.26
CA LYS A 51 5.81 -3.98 11.25
C LYS A 51 7.14 -4.71 11.31
N LEU A 52 8.19 -4.08 10.78
CA LEU A 52 9.51 -4.67 10.69
C LEU A 52 10.09 -4.60 12.10
N THR A 53 10.07 -5.72 12.80
CA THR A 53 10.61 -5.82 14.15
C THR A 53 11.97 -6.48 14.06
N VAL A 54 13.01 -5.71 14.36
CA VAL A 54 14.41 -6.14 14.25
C VAL A 54 15.03 -6.18 15.64
N ARG A 55 15.70 -7.27 15.97
CA ARG A 55 16.49 -7.39 17.20
C ARG A 55 17.96 -7.28 16.88
N TYR A 56 18.72 -6.45 17.60
CA TYR A 56 20.15 -6.29 17.34
C TYR A 56 21.00 -6.53 18.60
N GLN A 57 22.19 -7.10 18.44
CA GLN A 57 23.20 -7.19 19.50
C GLN A 57 24.45 -6.47 19.02
N LEU A 58 25.00 -5.58 19.83
CA LEU A 58 26.26 -4.90 19.53
C LEU A 58 27.34 -5.51 20.40
N GLU A 59 28.28 -6.24 19.80
CA GLU A 59 29.43 -6.78 20.51
C GLU A 59 30.61 -5.80 20.52
N GLY A 60 31.37 -5.79 21.61
CA GLY A 60 32.60 -5.00 21.73
C GLY A 60 32.47 -3.60 22.35
N LYS A 61 33.57 -2.84 22.34
CA LYS A 61 33.66 -1.49 22.92
C LYS A 61 32.84 -0.48 22.10
N LYS A 62 32.25 0.52 22.77
CA LYS A 62 31.54 1.62 22.11
C LYS A 62 32.47 2.37 21.14
N THR A 63 32.21 2.21 19.85
CA THR A 63 32.87 2.94 18.77
C THR A 63 31.91 3.95 18.15
N ASP A 64 32.44 4.93 17.42
CA ASP A 64 31.62 5.89 16.66
C ASP A 64 30.73 5.19 15.61
N TYR A 65 31.14 4.01 15.13
CA TYR A 65 30.32 3.16 14.26
C TYR A 65 29.03 2.68 14.94
N GLN A 66 29.09 2.26 16.21
CA GLN A 66 27.89 1.86 16.95
C GLN A 66 26.93 3.03 17.13
N LYS A 67 27.45 4.24 17.32
CA LYS A 67 26.63 5.45 17.42
C LYS A 67 25.92 5.77 16.11
N ASN A 68 26.65 5.74 14.99
CA ASN A 68 26.08 5.96 13.66
C ASN A 68 25.04 4.90 13.28
N PHE A 69 25.25 3.65 13.69
CA PHE A 69 24.29 2.57 13.50
C PHE A 69 22.98 2.82 14.28
N LEU A 70 23.08 3.25 15.55
CA LEU A 70 21.90 3.63 16.33
C LEU A 70 21.15 4.82 15.73
N ASP A 71 21.87 5.81 15.19
CA ASP A 71 21.25 6.95 14.52
C ASP A 71 20.58 6.55 13.20
N PHE A 72 21.17 5.62 12.45
CA PHE A 72 20.53 4.99 11.29
C PHE A 72 19.23 4.27 11.66
N LEU A 73 19.22 3.49 12.75
CA LEU A 73 18.00 2.81 13.22
C LEU A 73 16.90 3.80 13.62
N LYS A 74 17.25 4.96 14.19
CA LYS A 74 16.26 6.02 14.50
C LYS A 74 15.65 6.61 13.24
N VAL A 75 16.45 6.85 12.20
CA VAL A 75 15.95 7.35 10.90
C VAL A 75 15.01 6.32 10.28
N LEU A 76 15.36 5.03 10.31
CA LEU A 76 14.50 3.97 9.81
C LEU A 76 13.19 3.84 10.59
N ASN A 77 13.21 4.02 11.91
CA ASN A 77 11.99 4.02 12.71
C ASN A 77 11.06 5.19 12.29
N LYS A 78 11.62 6.38 12.09
CA LYS A 78 10.85 7.57 11.70
C LYS A 78 10.20 7.43 10.32
N GLU A 79 10.96 6.96 9.32
CA GLU A 79 10.52 6.92 7.92
C GLU A 79 9.71 5.65 7.58
N LEU A 80 10.09 4.51 8.18
CA LEU A 80 9.54 3.19 7.82
C LEU A 80 8.82 2.49 8.98
N LYS A 81 8.72 3.12 10.16
CA LYS A 81 8.12 2.53 11.38
C LYS A 81 8.76 1.20 11.79
N LEU A 82 10.06 1.05 11.52
CA LEU A 82 10.84 -0.13 11.92
C LEU A 82 11.12 -0.09 13.43
N GLU A 83 10.65 -1.10 14.15
CA GLU A 83 10.84 -1.25 15.60
C GLU A 83 12.13 -2.05 15.84
N ALA A 84 13.23 -1.33 16.15
CA ALA A 84 14.52 -1.93 16.47
C ALA A 84 14.76 -1.95 17.98
N GLU A 85 14.96 -3.12 18.56
CA GLU A 85 15.23 -3.27 19.99
C GLU A 85 16.49 -4.13 20.24
N PRO A 86 17.27 -3.84 21.31
CA PRO A 86 18.40 -4.67 21.66
C PRO A 86 17.97 -6.11 22.02
N SER A 87 18.73 -7.10 21.56
CA SER A 87 18.52 -8.51 21.90
C SER A 87 19.06 -8.82 23.29
N LYS A 88 18.33 -9.64 24.05
CA LYS A 88 18.78 -10.20 25.34
C LYS A 88 19.40 -11.59 25.18
N SER A 89 19.04 -12.30 24.12
CA SER A 89 19.52 -13.65 23.81
C SER A 89 19.30 -13.91 22.33
N LEU A 90 20.39 -13.97 21.60
CA LEU A 90 20.36 -14.03 20.15
C LEU A 90 19.84 -15.37 19.61
N GLU A 91 20.15 -16.45 20.31
CA GLU A 91 19.61 -17.80 20.04
C GLU A 91 18.09 -17.87 20.21
N ALA A 92 17.53 -17.15 21.21
CA ALA A 92 16.09 -17.10 21.42
C ALA A 92 15.39 -16.25 20.36
N ASP A 93 16.03 -15.16 19.91
CA ASP A 93 15.46 -14.27 18.89
C ASP A 93 15.56 -14.88 17.48
N LYS A 94 16.60 -15.67 17.18
CA LYS A 94 16.68 -16.47 15.93
C LYS A 94 15.52 -17.47 15.81
N LYS A 95 15.12 -18.13 16.90
CA LYS A 95 13.94 -19.01 16.91
C LYS A 95 12.64 -18.26 16.59
N LYS A 96 12.48 -17.06 17.16
CA LYS A 96 11.31 -16.21 16.89
C LYS A 96 11.25 -15.68 15.46
N VAL A 97 12.40 -15.51 14.78
CA VAL A 97 12.42 -15.21 13.34
C VAL A 97 11.89 -16.39 12.54
N SER A 98 12.33 -17.61 12.85
CA SER A 98 11.84 -18.84 12.20
C SER A 98 10.34 -19.09 12.41
N GLU A 99 9.78 -18.64 13.54
CA GLU A 99 8.36 -18.71 13.88
C GLU A 99 7.53 -17.54 13.29
N GLY A 100 8.17 -16.58 12.63
CA GLY A 100 7.52 -15.40 12.03
C GLY A 100 7.10 -14.31 13.03
N ALA A 101 7.51 -14.44 14.30
CA ALA A 101 7.25 -13.44 15.35
C ALA A 101 8.22 -12.26 15.32
N LEU A 102 9.38 -12.41 14.66
CA LEU A 102 10.35 -11.34 14.37
C LEU A 102 10.68 -11.34 12.88
N THR A 103 11.06 -10.18 12.35
CA THR A 103 11.45 -10.08 10.94
C THR A 103 12.91 -10.47 10.73
N ALA A 104 13.81 -10.00 11.60
CA ALA A 104 15.24 -10.29 11.48
C ALA A 104 16.00 -10.07 12.79
N THR A 105 17.16 -10.71 12.91
CA THR A 105 18.18 -10.44 13.93
C THR A 105 19.43 -9.85 13.29
N LEU A 106 20.07 -8.88 13.94
CA LEU A 106 21.35 -8.27 13.54
C LEU A 106 22.41 -8.56 14.61
N GLU A 107 23.59 -8.96 14.18
CA GLU A 107 24.78 -9.28 14.99
C GLU A 107 25.94 -8.32 14.63
#